data_AF-M3UZ91-F1
#
_entry.id   AF-M3UZ91-F1
#
_cell.length_a   1.000
_cell.length_b   1.000
_cell.length_c   1.000
_cell.angle_alpha   90.00
_cell.angle_beta   90.00
_cell.angle_gamma   90.00
#
_symmetry.space_group_name_H-M   'P 1'
#
loop_
_entity.id
_entity.type
_entity.pdbx_description
1 polymer ?
#
loop_
_entity_poly.entity_id
_entity_poly.type
_entity_poly.pdbx_seq_one_letter_code
_entity_poly.pdbx_strand_id
1 'polypeptide(L)'
;MSETKHQLRDAYLKMKSLQADLDHLRLIDGYIHEEQQALRLELSRAQEEVKRVQSVPLHIGQFVEMVDKDTAVVTLSSGTTQFVRILSTINRELLKPGTSVAHHKQSNALVDVLPPEADSAIRILSKGETPNVTYADIGGCDIQKQEIREAVELPLTQSELYKQIGIDPPRGCLLYGPPGTGKTMLAKAVAHHTSASFIQIVGSEFAQQYLGEGPRMVRDVFRLARENAPSIVFIDEVDSIATKRHDAQNGADREVQRVLLELLTQMDGFDQTTNVKVIMATNRADSLDPALLRPGRLDRKIEFPLPDRRQKRLIFQVLTSKMNLSKEIDLEDYASRPDKISGAEIASICQEAGMHAVRKNRYIILPADFEKAYKKVVRKQTQAMDFYR
;
A
#
# COMPACT_ATOMS: atom_id res chain seq x y z
N MET A 1 0.52 88.37 -31.40
CA MET A 1 -0.76 87.73 -31.82
C MET A 1 -0.60 86.80 -33.04
N SER A 2 0.45 86.93 -33.88
CA SER A 2 0.67 86.03 -35.02
C SER A 2 1.36 84.71 -34.63
N GLU A 3 2.32 84.73 -33.71
CA GLU A 3 3.04 83.53 -33.25
C GLU A 3 2.14 82.53 -32.51
N THR A 4 1.23 83.01 -31.67
CA THR A 4 0.23 82.17 -30.99
C THR A 4 -0.75 81.50 -31.96
N LYS A 5 -1.09 82.16 -33.08
CA LYS A 5 -1.95 81.56 -34.13
C LYS A 5 -1.21 80.49 -34.94
N HIS A 6 0.09 80.64 -35.17
CA HIS A 6 0.91 79.61 -35.82
C HIS A 6 1.09 78.37 -34.94
N GLN A 7 1.39 78.55 -33.65
CA GLN A 7 1.49 77.44 -32.69
C GLN A 7 0.16 76.68 -32.53
N LEU A 8 -0.98 77.38 -32.53
CA LEU A 8 -2.31 76.75 -32.50
C LEU A 8 -2.60 75.95 -33.78
N ARG A 9 -2.12 76.41 -34.94
CA ARG A 9 -2.31 75.71 -36.22
C ARG A 9 -1.46 74.44 -36.31
N ASP A 10 -0.21 74.49 -35.85
CA ASP A 10 0.67 73.32 -35.77
C ASP A 10 0.18 72.30 -34.74
N ALA A 11 -0.32 72.76 -33.59
CA ALA A 11 -0.97 71.90 -32.59
C ALA A 11 -2.22 71.22 -33.16
N TYR A 12 -3.05 71.94 -33.93
CA TYR A 12 -4.23 71.40 -34.59
C TYR A 12 -3.87 70.35 -35.67
N LEU A 13 -2.85 70.61 -36.48
CA LEU A 13 -2.36 69.65 -37.48
C LEU A 13 -1.83 68.37 -36.81
N LYS A 14 -1.09 68.51 -35.71
CA LYS A 14 -0.57 67.38 -34.92
C LYS A 14 -1.69 66.60 -34.22
N MET A 15 -2.73 67.28 -33.73
CA MET A 15 -3.89 66.62 -33.14
C MET A 15 -4.70 65.85 -34.21
N LYS A 16 -4.81 66.40 -35.41
CA LYS A 16 -5.47 65.74 -36.54
C LYS A 16 -4.70 64.52 -37.05
N SER A 17 -3.37 64.57 -37.09
CA SER A 17 -2.56 63.39 -37.42
C SER A 17 -2.67 62.30 -36.35
N LEU A 18 -2.58 62.68 -35.06
CA LEU A 18 -2.80 61.76 -33.94
C LEU A 18 -4.18 61.12 -33.95
N GLN A 19 -5.21 61.85 -34.39
CA GLN A 19 -6.56 61.33 -34.52
C GLN A 19 -6.68 60.31 -35.66
N ALA A 20 -6.03 60.57 -36.80
CA ALA A 20 -5.93 59.60 -37.90
C ALA A 20 -5.16 58.34 -37.48
N ASP A 21 -4.08 58.49 -36.73
CA ASP A 21 -3.31 57.37 -36.16
C ASP A 21 -4.14 56.56 -35.17
N LEU A 22 -4.94 57.23 -34.31
CA LEU A 22 -5.87 56.58 -33.39
C LEU A 22 -6.95 55.78 -34.11
N ASP A 23 -7.53 56.32 -35.18
CA ASP A 23 -8.55 55.63 -35.97
C ASP A 23 -7.95 54.42 -36.72
N HIS A 24 -6.70 54.52 -37.20
CA HIS A 24 -5.96 53.40 -37.76
C HIS A 24 -5.66 52.32 -36.72
N LEU A 25 -5.23 52.70 -35.51
CA LEU A 25 -4.98 51.76 -34.42
C LEU A 25 -6.27 51.04 -33.97
N ARG A 26 -7.42 51.73 -33.95
CA ARG A 26 -8.72 51.12 -33.66
C ARG A 26 -9.13 50.08 -34.70
N LEU A 27 -8.84 50.32 -35.96
CA LEU A 27 -9.06 49.36 -37.05
C LEU A 27 -8.20 48.10 -36.86
N ILE A 28 -6.91 48.28 -36.53
CA ILE A 28 -6.01 47.16 -36.23
C ILE A 28 -6.47 46.37 -35.01
N ASP A 29 -6.89 47.06 -33.94
CA ASP A 29 -7.38 46.41 -32.73
C ASP A 29 -8.63 45.57 -33.00
N GLY A 30 -9.56 46.09 -33.81
CA GLY A 30 -10.72 45.34 -34.28
C GLY A 30 -10.34 44.09 -35.08
N TYR A 31 -9.41 44.22 -36.03
CA TYR A 31 -8.91 43.09 -36.82
C TYR A 31 -8.25 42.01 -35.95
N ILE A 32 -7.37 42.41 -35.03
CA ILE A 32 -6.72 41.48 -34.08
C ILE A 32 -7.77 40.77 -33.23
N HIS A 33 -8.83 41.47 -32.81
CA HIS A 33 -9.89 40.86 -32.01
C HIS A 33 -10.66 39.79 -32.80
N GLU A 34 -11.01 40.08 -34.07
CA GLU A 34 -11.65 39.11 -34.96
C GLU A 34 -10.74 37.91 -35.24
N GLU A 35 -9.45 38.14 -35.50
CA GLU A 35 -8.47 37.09 -35.76
C GLU A 35 -8.26 36.21 -34.52
N GLN A 36 -8.22 36.80 -33.32
CA GLN A 36 -8.18 36.05 -32.06
C GLN A 36 -9.41 35.16 -31.87
N GLN A 37 -10.61 35.63 -32.25
CA GLN A 37 -11.83 34.82 -32.18
C GLN A 37 -11.79 33.66 -33.18
N ALA A 38 -11.33 33.90 -34.41
CA ALA A 38 -11.18 32.87 -35.43
C ALA A 38 -10.19 31.77 -34.99
N LEU A 39 -9.01 32.17 -34.50
CA LEU A 39 -7.99 31.24 -34.00
C LEU A 39 -8.49 30.41 -32.81
N ARG A 40 -9.30 30.99 -31.92
CA ARG A 40 -9.93 30.24 -30.81
C ARG A 40 -10.89 29.16 -31.31
N LEU A 41 -11.68 29.46 -32.34
CA LEU A 41 -12.58 28.48 -32.96
C LEU A 41 -11.81 27.35 -33.64
N GLU A 42 -10.75 27.67 -34.38
CA GLU A 42 -9.88 26.67 -35.00
C GLU A 42 -9.20 25.77 -33.97
N LEU A 43 -8.71 26.36 -32.87
CA LEU A 43 -8.12 25.61 -31.77
C LEU A 43 -9.14 24.65 -31.14
N SER A 44 -10.38 25.11 -30.90
CA SER A 44 -11.45 24.25 -30.37
C SER A 44 -11.75 23.09 -31.30
N ARG A 45 -11.81 23.33 -32.61
CA ARG A 45 -12.05 22.30 -33.62
C ARG A 45 -10.91 21.28 -33.66
N ALA A 46 -9.66 21.74 -33.64
CA ALA A 46 -8.49 20.86 -33.57
C ALA A 46 -8.49 20.00 -32.28
N GLN A 47 -8.88 20.57 -31.14
CA GLN A 47 -9.01 19.83 -29.89
C GLN A 47 -10.09 18.74 -29.94
N GLU A 48 -11.22 19.00 -30.59
CA GLU A 48 -12.26 17.98 -30.78
C GLU A 48 -11.79 16.82 -31.67
N GLU A 49 -11.02 17.12 -32.73
CA GLU A 49 -10.42 16.08 -33.58
C GLU A 49 -9.44 15.21 -32.78
N VAL A 50 -8.62 15.82 -31.92
CA VAL A 50 -7.73 15.07 -31.01
C VAL A 50 -8.54 14.18 -30.06
N LYS A 51 -9.63 14.66 -29.46
CA LYS A 51 -10.50 13.85 -28.58
C LYS A 51 -11.11 12.64 -29.29
N ARG A 52 -11.40 12.74 -30.59
CA ARG A 52 -11.87 11.58 -31.38
C ARG A 52 -10.80 10.49 -31.46
N VAL A 53 -9.53 10.86 -31.62
CA VAL A 53 -8.41 9.91 -31.59
C VAL A 53 -8.32 9.21 -30.23
N GLN A 54 -8.68 9.89 -29.13
CA GLN A 54 -8.71 9.30 -27.78
C GLN A 54 -9.83 8.25 -27.58
N SER A 55 -10.89 8.27 -28.39
CA SER A 55 -12.08 7.41 -28.20
C SER A 55 -12.00 6.02 -28.84
N VAL A 56 -10.97 5.75 -29.64
CA VAL A 56 -10.74 4.45 -30.32
C VAL A 56 -10.13 3.47 -29.32
N PRO A 57 -10.37 2.14 -29.38
CA PRO A 57 -9.80 1.17 -28.44
C PRO A 57 -8.29 1.37 -28.21
N LEU A 58 -7.96 1.72 -26.96
CA LEU A 58 -6.61 1.96 -26.48
C LEU A 58 -6.01 0.67 -25.91
N HIS A 59 -4.71 0.51 -26.08
CA HIS A 59 -3.93 -0.50 -25.37
C HIS A 59 -3.16 0.15 -24.23
N ILE A 60 -2.97 -0.61 -23.16
CA ILE A 60 -2.23 -0.17 -21.98
C ILE A 60 -0.76 -0.59 -22.15
N GLY A 61 0.15 0.35 -21.89
CA GLY A 61 1.58 0.12 -21.83
C GLY A 61 2.20 0.83 -20.63
N GLN A 62 3.49 0.59 -20.39
CA GLN A 62 4.27 1.32 -19.39
C GLN A 62 5.29 2.22 -20.07
N PHE A 63 5.34 3.47 -19.62
CA PHE A 63 6.34 4.41 -20.04
C PHE A 63 7.71 4.04 -19.48
N VAL A 64 8.74 3.97 -20.33
CA VAL A 64 10.11 3.65 -19.91
C VAL A 64 10.92 4.92 -19.80
N GLU A 65 11.16 5.57 -20.94
CA GLU A 65 12.04 6.73 -21.04
C GLU A 65 11.64 7.62 -22.21
N MET A 66 11.94 8.92 -22.08
CA MET A 66 11.78 9.91 -23.13
C MET A 66 13.06 9.99 -23.98
N VAL A 67 12.94 9.87 -25.30
CA VAL A 67 14.11 9.94 -26.19
C VAL A 67 14.29 11.37 -26.70
N ASP A 68 13.23 11.95 -27.27
CA ASP A 68 13.20 13.34 -27.70
C ASP A 68 11.96 14.05 -27.15
N LYS A 69 11.76 15.32 -27.55
CA LYS A 69 10.58 16.11 -27.18
C LYS A 69 9.26 15.39 -27.51
N ASP A 70 9.17 14.73 -28.66
CA ASP A 70 7.90 14.20 -29.18
C ASP A 70 7.87 12.66 -29.26
N THR A 71 8.89 11.99 -28.72
CA THR A 71 9.08 10.54 -28.85
C THR A 71 9.50 9.91 -27.52
N ALA A 72 8.94 8.74 -27.25
CA ALA A 72 9.25 7.96 -26.05
C ALA A 72 9.30 6.47 -26.35
N VAL A 73 9.90 5.72 -25.43
CA VAL A 73 9.88 4.27 -25.43
C VAL A 73 8.82 3.80 -24.45
N VAL A 74 7.95 2.91 -24.92
CA VAL A 74 6.88 2.29 -24.12
C VAL A 74 7.00 0.78 -24.21
N THR A 75 6.85 0.09 -23.09
CA THR A 75 6.68 -1.36 -23.04
C THR A 75 5.20 -1.68 -23.12
N LEU A 76 4.80 -2.48 -24.10
CA LEU A 76 3.44 -3.01 -24.17
C LEU A 76 3.23 -4.05 -23.07
N SER A 77 1.97 -4.31 -22.73
CA SER A 77 1.57 -5.41 -21.84
C SER A 77 2.04 -6.79 -22.35
N SER A 78 2.31 -6.94 -23.64
CA SER A 78 2.92 -8.12 -24.25
C SER A 78 4.42 -8.29 -23.96
N GLY A 79 5.06 -7.34 -23.27
CA GLY A 79 6.49 -7.35 -22.95
C GLY A 79 7.39 -6.81 -24.06
N THR A 80 6.83 -6.43 -25.22
CA THR A 80 7.61 -5.82 -26.31
C THR A 80 7.80 -4.33 -26.08
N THR A 81 9.04 -3.84 -26.21
CA THR A 81 9.38 -2.41 -26.22
C THR A 81 9.14 -1.81 -27.61
N GLN A 82 8.43 -0.70 -27.70
CA GLN A 82 8.20 0.03 -28.95
C GLN A 82 8.53 1.51 -28.80
N PHE A 83 8.93 2.11 -29.93
CA PHE A 83 9.18 3.54 -30.06
C PHE A 83 7.91 4.24 -30.53
N VAL A 84 7.43 5.20 -29.76
CA VAL A 84 6.10 5.80 -29.94
C VAL A 84 6.18 7.33 -29.96
N ARG A 85 5.27 7.96 -30.71
CA ARG A 85 5.08 9.42 -30.71
C ARG A 85 4.14 9.84 -29.60
N ILE A 86 4.46 10.94 -28.93
CA ILE A 86 3.67 11.53 -27.85
C ILE A 86 2.71 12.56 -28.43
N LEU A 87 1.43 12.51 -28.06
CA LEU A 87 0.47 13.58 -28.36
C LEU A 87 0.83 14.87 -27.61
N SER A 88 0.80 16.00 -28.31
CA SER A 88 1.14 17.32 -27.76
C SER A 88 0.22 17.80 -26.64
N THR A 89 -0.98 17.21 -26.52
CA THR A 89 -1.97 17.52 -25.47
C THR A 89 -1.61 16.92 -24.11
N ILE A 90 -0.61 16.06 -24.02
CA ILE A 90 -0.27 15.33 -22.80
C ILE A 90 0.67 16.16 -21.93
N ASN A 91 0.38 16.19 -20.63
CA ASN A 91 1.25 16.82 -19.64
C ASN A 91 2.54 16.01 -19.46
N ARG A 92 3.64 16.54 -20.00
CA ARG A 92 4.96 15.89 -19.96
C ARG A 92 5.49 15.67 -18.55
N GLU A 93 5.11 16.49 -17.59
CA GLU A 93 5.56 16.36 -16.19
C GLU A 93 5.03 15.11 -15.50
N LEU A 94 3.90 14.57 -15.99
CA LEU A 94 3.32 13.33 -15.49
C LEU A 94 4.00 12.08 -16.06
N LEU A 95 4.75 12.21 -17.16
CA LEU A 95 5.45 11.10 -17.79
C LEU A 95 6.74 10.79 -17.02
N LYS A 96 6.60 9.97 -15.99
CA LYS A 96 7.73 9.40 -15.24
C LYS A 96 7.94 7.93 -15.64
N PRO A 97 9.17 7.40 -15.58
CA PRO A 97 9.43 5.98 -15.77
C PRO A 97 8.51 5.11 -14.91
N GLY A 98 7.87 4.12 -15.52
CA GLY A 98 6.92 3.21 -14.88
C GLY A 98 5.48 3.71 -14.79
N THR A 99 5.14 4.85 -15.39
CA THR A 99 3.75 5.32 -15.48
C THR A 99 2.94 4.51 -16.50
N SER A 100 1.69 4.22 -16.16
CA SER A 100 0.74 3.56 -17.06
C SER A 100 0.28 4.55 -18.12
N VAL A 101 0.45 4.19 -19.39
CA VAL A 101 0.10 5.05 -20.53
C VAL A 101 -0.81 4.32 -21.49
N ALA A 102 -1.77 5.04 -22.04
CA ALA A 102 -2.64 4.56 -23.09
C ALA A 102 -2.03 4.90 -24.45
N HIS A 103 -1.93 3.90 -25.32
CA HIS A 103 -1.50 4.06 -26.69
C HIS A 103 -2.55 3.55 -27.67
N HIS A 104 -2.59 4.15 -28.85
CA HIS A 104 -3.55 3.80 -29.89
C HIS A 104 -3.18 2.45 -30.55
N LYS A 105 -4.16 1.57 -30.76
CA LYS A 105 -3.95 0.20 -31.28
C LYS A 105 -3.21 0.11 -32.62
N GLN A 106 -3.44 1.06 -33.54
CA GLN A 106 -2.92 0.96 -34.92
C GLN A 106 -1.66 1.81 -35.15
N SER A 107 -1.60 2.97 -34.52
CA SER A 107 -0.50 3.93 -34.72
C SER A 107 0.54 3.88 -33.61
N ASN A 108 0.25 3.15 -32.52
CA ASN A 108 1.03 3.10 -31.30
C ASN A 108 1.38 4.48 -30.72
N ALA A 109 0.68 5.54 -31.12
CA ALA A 109 0.89 6.87 -30.55
C ALA A 109 0.41 6.88 -29.10
N LEU A 110 1.16 7.54 -28.22
CA LEU A 110 0.80 7.75 -26.82
C LEU A 110 -0.30 8.80 -26.77
N VAL A 111 -1.45 8.43 -26.22
CA VAL A 111 -2.71 9.18 -26.29
C VAL A 111 -3.03 9.87 -24.97
N ASP A 112 -2.85 9.13 -23.87
CA ASP A 112 -3.17 9.62 -22.54
C ASP A 112 -2.32 8.93 -21.48
N VAL A 113 -2.20 9.57 -20.31
CA VAL A 113 -1.60 8.97 -19.12
C VAL A 113 -2.74 8.44 -18.27
N LEU A 114 -2.75 7.13 -18.06
CA LEU A 114 -3.77 6.50 -17.24
C LEU A 114 -3.43 6.75 -15.75
N PRO A 115 -4.44 6.95 -14.89
CA PRO A 115 -4.19 6.84 -13.46
C PRO A 115 -3.57 5.46 -13.18
N PRO A 116 -2.65 5.37 -12.22
CA PRO A 116 -2.03 4.10 -11.88
C PRO A 116 -3.12 3.14 -11.38
N GLU A 117 -3.58 2.24 -12.25
CA GLU A 117 -4.40 1.12 -11.83
C GLU A 117 -3.52 0.24 -10.93
N ALA A 118 -3.86 0.20 -9.64
CA ALA A 118 -3.36 -0.84 -8.78
C ALA A 118 -3.95 -2.16 -9.31
N ASP A 119 -3.10 -3.16 -9.54
CA ASP A 119 -3.56 -4.50 -9.90
C ASP A 119 -4.65 -4.95 -8.93
N SER A 120 -5.67 -5.63 -9.45
CA SER A 120 -6.83 -6.12 -8.67
C SER A 120 -6.46 -6.97 -7.43
N ALA A 121 -5.21 -7.44 -7.34
CA ALA A 121 -4.64 -8.11 -6.18
C ALA A 121 -4.39 -7.16 -4.98
N ILE A 122 -4.11 -5.88 -5.23
CA ILE A 122 -3.77 -4.92 -4.18
C ILE A 122 -5.05 -4.37 -3.56
N ARG A 123 -5.42 -4.89 -2.39
CA ARG A 123 -6.56 -4.39 -1.61
C ARG A 123 -6.13 -3.19 -0.78
N ILE A 124 -6.48 -1.99 -1.26
CA ILE A 124 -6.42 -0.79 -0.42
C ILE A 124 -7.61 -0.83 0.52
N LEU A 125 -7.36 -1.11 1.79
CA LEU A 125 -8.40 -0.99 2.80
C LEU A 125 -8.53 0.50 3.16
N SER A 126 -9.48 1.16 2.51
CA SER A 126 -9.89 2.52 2.87
C SER A 126 -10.52 2.51 4.26
N LYS A 127 -10.64 3.70 4.91
CA LYS A 127 -11.16 3.86 6.28
C LYS A 127 -12.46 3.10 6.58
N GLY A 128 -13.31 2.81 5.58
CA GLY A 128 -14.57 2.07 5.72
C GLY A 128 -14.47 0.53 5.68
N GLU A 129 -13.35 -0.04 5.23
CA GLU A 129 -13.15 -1.50 5.14
C GLU A 129 -12.13 -2.01 6.16
N THR A 130 -11.71 -1.17 7.10
CA THR A 130 -10.75 -1.56 8.13
C THR A 130 -11.30 -2.73 8.97
N PRO A 131 -10.47 -3.72 9.30
CA PRO A 131 -10.90 -4.85 10.11
C PRO A 131 -11.34 -4.36 11.51
N ASN A 132 -12.52 -4.80 11.96
CA ASN A 132 -13.14 -4.44 13.25
C ASN A 132 -12.41 -5.04 14.48
N VAL A 133 -11.09 -5.27 14.41
CA VAL A 133 -10.31 -5.83 15.51
C VAL A 133 -9.68 -4.68 16.28
N THR A 134 -9.90 -4.62 17.58
CA THR A 134 -9.31 -3.61 18.47
C THR A 134 -8.20 -4.19 19.33
N TYR A 135 -7.38 -3.34 19.97
CA TYR A 135 -6.38 -3.83 20.93
C TYR A 135 -6.98 -4.58 22.13
N ALA A 136 -8.25 -4.30 22.45
CA ALA A 136 -8.98 -4.97 23.54
C ALA A 136 -9.37 -6.41 23.16
N ASP A 137 -9.53 -6.70 21.86
CA ASP A 137 -9.83 -8.05 21.37
C ASP A 137 -8.60 -8.98 21.40
N ILE A 138 -7.41 -8.43 21.59
CA ILE A 138 -6.16 -9.19 21.68
C ILE A 138 -5.84 -9.39 23.16
N GLY A 139 -5.97 -10.61 23.67
CA GLY A 139 -5.57 -10.93 25.04
C GLY A 139 -4.05 -11.04 25.20
N GLY A 140 -3.48 -10.35 26.19
CA GLY A 140 -2.03 -10.40 26.47
C GLY A 140 -1.18 -9.64 25.44
N CYS A 141 0.06 -10.12 25.25
CA CYS A 141 1.08 -9.53 24.37
C CYS A 141 1.37 -8.04 24.66
N ASP A 142 1.38 -7.65 25.94
CA ASP A 142 1.51 -6.24 26.34
C ASP A 142 2.84 -5.62 25.85
N ILE A 143 3.92 -6.41 25.89
CA ILE A 143 5.25 -6.02 25.41
C ILE A 143 5.20 -5.76 23.89
N GLN A 144 4.69 -6.72 23.11
CA GLN A 144 4.61 -6.60 21.65
C GLN A 144 3.68 -5.46 21.21
N LYS A 145 2.56 -5.26 21.93
CA LYS A 145 1.65 -4.13 21.69
C LYS A 145 2.37 -2.80 21.89
N GLN A 146 3.13 -2.66 22.97
CA GLN A 146 3.89 -1.45 23.24
C GLN A 146 4.96 -1.21 22.16
N GLU A 147 5.74 -2.24 21.82
CA GLU A 147 6.80 -2.12 20.79
C GLU A 147 6.24 -1.72 19.42
N ILE A 148 5.11 -2.29 18.99
CA ILE A 148 4.49 -1.90 17.71
C ILE A 148 3.95 -0.47 17.78
N ARG A 149 3.32 -0.05 18.89
CA ARG A 149 2.85 1.32 19.04
C ARG A 149 3.99 2.32 18.92
N GLU A 150 5.12 2.03 19.56
CA GLU A 150 6.31 2.88 19.50
C GLU A 150 6.94 2.91 18.09
N ALA A 151 6.86 1.82 17.35
CA ALA A 151 7.47 1.71 16.03
C ALA A 151 6.59 2.23 14.89
N VAL A 152 5.26 2.16 15.02
CA VAL A 152 4.30 2.47 13.94
C VAL A 152 3.41 3.65 14.29
N GLU A 153 2.74 3.65 15.44
CA GLU A 153 1.75 4.68 15.79
C GLU A 153 2.37 6.02 16.21
N LEU A 154 3.40 5.98 17.07
CA LEU A 154 4.06 7.19 17.56
C LEU A 154 4.71 8.00 16.43
N PRO A 155 5.45 7.40 15.48
CA PRO A 155 6.02 8.18 14.36
C PRO A 155 4.96 8.84 13.47
N LEU A 156 3.78 8.23 13.33
CA LEU A 156 2.70 8.75 12.50
C LEU A 156 1.93 9.88 13.20
N THR A 157 1.72 9.76 14.51
CA THR A 157 0.95 10.74 15.30
C THR A 157 1.80 11.90 15.83
N GLN A 158 3.06 11.65 16.18
CA GLN A 158 3.95 12.58 16.87
C GLN A 158 5.33 12.68 16.20
N SER A 159 5.37 12.89 14.88
CA SER A 159 6.63 12.99 14.12
C SER A 159 7.56 14.12 14.59
N GLU A 160 7.02 15.20 15.15
CA GLU A 160 7.80 16.34 15.66
C GLU A 160 8.67 15.97 16.86
N LEU A 161 8.19 15.07 17.71
CA LEU A 161 8.90 14.64 18.92
C LEU A 161 10.19 13.88 18.55
N TYR A 162 10.15 13.05 17.50
CA TYR A 162 11.34 12.38 16.96
C TYR A 162 12.36 13.39 16.40
N LYS A 163 11.88 14.41 15.68
CA LYS A 163 12.74 15.47 15.13
C LYS A 163 13.40 16.33 16.21
N GLN A 164 12.67 16.67 17.27
CA GLN A 164 13.20 17.44 18.40
C GLN A 164 14.24 16.67 19.22
N ILE A 165 14.01 15.37 19.43
CA ILE A 165 14.97 14.51 20.12
C ILE A 165 16.19 14.19 19.23
N GLY A 166 16.03 14.24 17.90
CA GLY A 166 17.09 13.92 16.94
C GLY A 166 17.30 12.43 16.74
N ILE A 167 16.23 11.63 16.92
CA ILE A 167 16.24 10.19 16.67
C ILE A 167 15.50 9.87 15.37
N ASP A 168 16.09 9.01 14.54
CA ASP A 168 15.43 8.53 13.33
C ASP A 168 14.31 7.55 13.69
N PRO A 169 13.07 7.77 13.20
CA PRO A 169 12.00 6.81 13.41
C PRO A 169 12.29 5.51 12.63
N PRO A 170 11.94 4.34 13.16
CA PRO A 170 12.18 3.08 12.47
C PRO A 170 11.41 3.03 11.14
N ARG A 171 12.04 2.52 10.08
CA ARG A 171 11.43 2.44 8.74
C ARG A 171 10.47 1.26 8.61
N GLY A 172 10.86 0.11 9.15
CA GLY A 172 10.08 -1.11 9.08
C GLY A 172 10.14 -1.95 10.35
N CYS A 173 9.10 -2.77 10.52
CA CYS A 173 8.95 -3.72 11.61
C CYS A 173 8.82 -5.15 11.06
N LEU A 174 9.56 -6.08 11.63
CA LEU A 174 9.42 -7.52 11.38
C LEU A 174 8.75 -8.19 12.57
N LEU A 175 7.59 -8.80 12.34
CA LEU A 175 6.89 -9.64 13.30
C LEU A 175 7.24 -11.10 13.03
N TYR A 176 7.85 -11.78 13.99
CA TYR A 176 8.25 -13.18 13.82
C TYR A 176 7.89 -14.05 15.03
N GLY A 177 7.74 -15.36 14.81
CA GLY A 177 7.40 -16.33 15.85
C GLY A 177 6.63 -17.53 15.30
N PRO A 178 6.24 -18.50 16.13
CA PRO A 178 5.35 -19.59 15.72
C PRO A 178 4.01 -19.09 15.14
N PRO A 179 3.34 -19.89 14.30
CA PRO A 179 2.02 -19.57 13.80
C PRO A 179 0.98 -19.56 14.94
N GLY A 180 -0.08 -18.78 14.79
CA GLY A 180 -1.19 -18.76 15.75
C GLY A 180 -0.95 -17.92 17.02
N THR A 181 0.09 -17.09 17.06
CA THR A 181 0.37 -16.12 18.14
C THR A 181 -0.25 -14.74 17.94
N GLY A 182 -1.00 -14.54 16.86
CA GLY A 182 -1.76 -13.31 16.63
C GLY A 182 -1.01 -12.19 15.92
N LYS A 183 0.09 -12.47 15.20
CA LYS A 183 0.84 -11.48 14.39
C LYS A 183 -0.05 -10.69 13.42
N THR A 184 -0.80 -11.40 12.57
CA THR A 184 -1.75 -10.79 11.64
C THR A 184 -2.88 -10.05 12.36
N MET A 185 -3.33 -10.56 13.53
CA MET A 185 -4.39 -9.92 14.32
C MET A 185 -3.93 -8.59 14.92
N LEU A 186 -2.68 -8.53 15.39
CA LEU A 186 -2.09 -7.31 15.95
C LEU A 186 -1.88 -6.24 14.87
N ALA A 187 -1.39 -6.62 13.69
CA ALA A 187 -1.28 -5.69 12.56
C ALA A 187 -2.64 -5.09 12.15
N LYS A 188 -3.70 -5.92 12.15
CA LYS A 188 -5.07 -5.45 11.91
C LYS A 188 -5.59 -4.51 12.99
N ALA A 189 -5.26 -4.75 14.26
CA ALA A 189 -5.64 -3.85 15.35
C ALA A 189 -4.93 -2.49 15.28
N VAL A 190 -3.66 -2.47 14.87
CA VAL A 190 -2.91 -1.23 14.60
C VAL A 190 -3.61 -0.45 13.51
N ALA A 191 -3.95 -1.11 12.39
CA ALA A 191 -4.65 -0.49 11.28
C ALA A 191 -5.97 0.17 11.69
N HIS A 192 -6.74 -0.47 12.58
CA HIS A 192 -7.99 0.07 13.10
C HIS A 192 -7.79 1.32 14.00
N HIS A 193 -6.71 1.37 14.77
CA HIS A 193 -6.42 2.50 15.65
C HIS A 193 -5.73 3.67 14.95
N THR A 194 -5.02 3.41 13.86
CA THR A 194 -4.37 4.45 13.06
C THR A 194 -5.33 5.03 12.02
N SER A 195 -5.33 6.35 11.85
CA SER A 195 -6.08 7.01 10.77
C SER A 195 -5.39 6.93 9.39
N ALA A 196 -4.34 6.12 9.28
CA ALA A 196 -3.50 5.96 8.08
C ALA A 196 -4.12 4.94 7.11
N SER A 197 -3.78 5.06 5.83
CA SER A 197 -4.19 4.11 4.80
C SER A 197 -3.54 2.76 5.05
N PHE A 198 -4.30 1.66 5.08
CA PHE A 198 -3.76 0.33 5.31
C PHE A 198 -3.79 -0.50 4.03
N ILE A 199 -2.60 -0.91 3.57
CA ILE A 199 -2.41 -1.72 2.38
C ILE A 199 -1.99 -3.11 2.84
N GLN A 200 -2.87 -4.10 2.67
CA GLN A 200 -2.60 -5.49 3.04
C GLN A 200 -2.30 -6.32 1.80
N ILE A 201 -1.20 -7.06 1.84
CA ILE A 201 -0.75 -7.94 0.75
C ILE A 201 -0.24 -9.24 1.35
N VAL A 202 -0.51 -10.35 0.67
CA VAL A 202 0.07 -11.65 1.04
C VAL A 202 1.34 -11.86 0.22
N GLY A 203 2.44 -12.27 0.86
CA GLY A 203 3.74 -12.42 0.21
C GLY A 203 3.70 -13.35 -1.03
N SER A 204 2.82 -14.35 -1.04
CA SER A 204 2.64 -15.24 -2.18
C SER A 204 2.10 -14.54 -3.43
N GLU A 205 1.40 -13.41 -3.29
CA GLU A 205 0.82 -12.67 -4.43
C GLU A 205 1.90 -12.03 -5.33
N PHE A 206 3.09 -11.78 -4.79
CA PHE A 206 4.22 -11.28 -5.58
C PHE A 206 4.87 -12.37 -6.45
N ALA A 207 4.65 -13.65 -6.13
CA ALA A 207 5.20 -14.78 -6.88
C ALA A 207 4.24 -15.16 -8.04
N GLN A 208 4.22 -14.33 -9.08
CA GLN A 208 3.43 -14.58 -10.29
C GLN A 208 4.15 -15.51 -11.28
N GLN A 209 3.38 -16.20 -12.12
CA GLN A 209 3.91 -17.07 -13.17
C GLN A 209 4.50 -16.28 -14.35
N TYR A 210 4.07 -15.03 -14.54
CA TYR A 210 4.52 -14.19 -15.64
C TYR A 210 5.80 -13.44 -15.26
N LEU A 211 6.78 -13.50 -16.17
CA LEU A 211 8.09 -12.89 -15.97
C LEU A 211 7.97 -11.36 -15.90
N GLY A 212 8.49 -10.74 -14.83
CA GLY A 212 8.52 -9.30 -14.64
C GLY A 212 7.26 -8.69 -14.00
N GLU A 213 6.19 -9.48 -13.81
CA GLU A 213 4.97 -9.01 -13.16
C GLU A 213 5.19 -8.78 -11.65
N GLY A 214 5.93 -9.67 -10.98
CA GLY A 214 6.23 -9.54 -9.56
C GLY A 214 6.94 -8.23 -9.19
N PRO A 215 8.08 -7.88 -9.82
CA PRO A 215 8.76 -6.60 -9.57
C PRO A 215 7.89 -5.39 -9.89
N ARG A 216 7.06 -5.45 -10.94
CA ARG A 216 6.10 -4.39 -11.27
C ARG A 216 5.09 -4.20 -10.15
N MET A 217 4.49 -5.27 -9.64
CA MET A 217 3.54 -5.21 -8.53
C MET A 217 4.17 -4.57 -7.29
N VAL A 218 5.41 -4.92 -6.94
CA VAL A 218 6.13 -4.30 -5.82
C VAL A 218 6.22 -2.77 -6.00
N ARG A 219 6.63 -2.29 -7.18
CA ARG A 219 6.68 -0.84 -7.46
C ARG A 219 5.32 -0.17 -7.33
N ASP A 220 4.28 -0.83 -7.83
CA ASP A 220 2.92 -0.30 -7.84
C ASP A 220 2.38 -0.16 -6.40
N VAL A 221 2.64 -1.15 -5.54
CA VAL A 221 2.31 -1.11 -4.10
C VAL A 221 2.99 0.06 -3.40
N PHE A 222 4.31 0.22 -3.60
CA PHE A 222 5.08 1.29 -2.95
C PHE A 222 4.76 2.68 -3.51
N ARG A 223 4.39 2.78 -4.79
CA ARG A 223 3.86 4.02 -5.38
C ARG A 223 2.52 4.38 -4.74
N LEU A 224 1.60 3.44 -4.65
CA LEU A 224 0.28 3.62 -4.05
C LEU A 224 0.36 4.00 -2.57
N ALA A 225 1.30 3.40 -1.85
CA ALA A 225 1.59 3.73 -0.45
C ALA A 225 2.07 5.18 -0.29
N ARG A 226 2.86 5.69 -1.24
CA ARG A 226 3.34 7.08 -1.25
C ARG A 226 2.24 8.08 -1.60
N GLU A 227 1.40 7.76 -2.57
CA GLU A 227 0.27 8.60 -2.97
C GLU A 227 -0.78 8.74 -1.86
N ASN A 228 -0.98 7.67 -1.08
CA ASN A 228 -1.93 7.62 0.03
C ASN A 228 -1.29 7.87 1.41
N ALA A 229 -0.11 8.50 1.46
CA ALA A 229 0.58 8.78 2.71
C ALA A 229 -0.23 9.75 3.60
N PRO A 230 -0.32 9.54 4.93
CA PRO A 230 0.35 8.49 5.71
C PRO A 230 -0.25 7.09 5.49
N SER A 231 0.61 6.09 5.29
CA SER A 231 0.18 4.72 5.00
C SER A 231 1.01 3.64 5.69
N ILE A 232 0.38 2.49 5.91
CA ILE A 232 0.99 1.29 6.48
C ILE A 232 0.87 0.18 5.45
N VAL A 233 2.02 -0.36 5.03
CA VAL A 233 2.11 -1.52 4.13
C VAL A 233 2.33 -2.76 5.00
N PHE A 234 1.35 -3.65 5.03
CA PHE A 234 1.43 -4.93 5.74
C PHE A 234 1.61 -6.08 4.75
N ILE A 235 2.76 -6.76 4.85
CA ILE A 235 3.08 -7.95 4.05
C ILE A 235 3.05 -9.16 4.97
N ASP A 236 2.05 -10.03 4.79
CA ASP A 236 1.98 -11.30 5.50
C ASP A 236 2.77 -12.39 4.76
N GLU A 237 3.20 -13.44 5.45
CA GLU A 237 3.90 -14.60 4.86
C GLU A 237 5.10 -14.22 3.96
N VAL A 238 5.94 -13.28 4.41
CA VAL A 238 7.10 -12.82 3.63
C VAL A 238 8.13 -13.93 3.36
N ASP A 239 8.05 -15.06 4.06
CA ASP A 239 8.87 -16.25 3.80
C ASP A 239 8.62 -16.90 2.45
N SER A 240 7.54 -16.55 1.73
CA SER A 240 7.34 -16.96 0.34
C SER A 240 8.28 -16.27 -0.66
N ILE A 241 8.76 -15.06 -0.35
CA ILE A 241 9.58 -14.23 -1.24
C ILE A 241 11.01 -13.98 -0.73
N ALA A 242 11.23 -14.13 0.58
CA ALA A 242 12.45 -13.69 1.23
C ALA A 242 13.36 -14.84 1.68
N THR A 243 13.51 -15.89 0.88
CA THR A 243 14.31 -17.07 1.25
C THR A 243 15.81 -16.90 1.02
N LYS A 244 16.64 -17.25 2.02
CA LYS A 244 18.12 -17.20 2.00
C LYS A 244 18.82 -18.03 0.91
N ARG A 245 18.12 -18.97 0.26
CA ARG A 245 18.75 -19.99 -0.60
C ARG A 245 18.02 -20.09 -1.92
N HIS A 246 18.69 -19.72 -3.01
CA HIS A 246 18.31 -20.13 -4.35
C HIS A 246 19.55 -20.66 -5.07
N ASP A 247 19.57 -21.97 -5.30
CA ASP A 247 20.41 -22.53 -6.34
C ASP A 247 19.86 -22.00 -7.67
N ALA A 248 20.65 -21.22 -8.38
CA ALA A 248 20.27 -20.45 -9.57
C ALA A 248 19.93 -21.31 -10.82
N GLN A 249 19.57 -22.59 -10.62
CA GLN A 249 19.24 -23.55 -11.67
C GLN A 249 17.78 -23.42 -12.15
N ASN A 250 16.86 -22.99 -11.28
CA ASN A 250 15.44 -22.87 -11.64
C ASN A 250 15.06 -21.44 -12.05
N GLY A 251 14.32 -21.30 -13.15
CA GLY A 251 13.84 -20.00 -13.63
C GLY A 251 12.84 -19.32 -12.69
N ALA A 252 12.03 -20.09 -11.96
CA ALA A 252 11.07 -19.58 -10.98
C ALA A 252 11.76 -18.88 -9.79
N ASP A 253 12.82 -19.49 -9.26
CA ASP A 253 13.61 -18.96 -8.16
C ASP A 253 14.29 -17.63 -8.51
N ARG A 254 14.71 -17.47 -9.78
CA ARG A 254 15.26 -16.20 -10.27
C ARG A 254 14.24 -15.07 -10.27
N GLU A 255 12.97 -15.38 -10.51
CA GLU A 255 11.91 -14.37 -10.49
C GLU A 255 11.62 -13.92 -9.06
N VAL A 256 11.52 -14.86 -8.11
CA VAL A 256 11.39 -14.54 -6.68
C VAL A 256 12.57 -13.69 -6.19
N GLN A 257 13.79 -13.99 -6.64
CA GLN A 257 14.97 -13.18 -6.32
C GLN A 257 14.86 -11.75 -6.87
N ARG A 258 14.33 -11.55 -8.09
CA ARG A 258 14.11 -10.21 -8.65
C ARG A 258 13.07 -9.43 -7.86
N VAL A 259 11.99 -10.08 -7.43
CA VAL A 259 10.98 -9.50 -6.55
C VAL A 259 11.61 -9.04 -5.25
N LEU A 260 12.43 -9.89 -4.62
CA LEU A 260 13.13 -9.53 -3.38
C LEU A 260 14.07 -8.33 -3.58
N LEU A 261 14.86 -8.31 -4.65
CA LEU A 261 15.76 -7.20 -4.95
C LEU A 261 14.99 -5.88 -5.18
N GLU A 262 13.85 -5.94 -5.87
CA GLU A 262 12.99 -4.79 -6.07
C GLU A 262 12.39 -4.30 -4.74
N LEU A 263 11.90 -5.21 -3.89
CA LEU A 263 11.40 -4.89 -2.55
C LEU A 263 12.48 -4.18 -1.71
N LEU A 264 13.71 -4.69 -1.73
CA LEU A 264 14.84 -4.06 -1.04
C LEU A 264 15.15 -2.66 -1.59
N THR A 265 15.10 -2.50 -2.91
CA THR A 265 15.36 -1.22 -3.58
C THR A 265 14.29 -0.18 -3.23
N GLN A 266 13.01 -0.57 -3.22
CA GLN A 266 11.91 0.31 -2.82
C GLN A 266 11.98 0.69 -1.34
N MET A 267 12.41 -0.24 -0.46
CA MET A 267 12.59 0.05 0.96
C MET A 267 13.76 1.02 1.25
N ASP A 268 14.85 0.91 0.51
CA ASP A 268 15.99 1.83 0.64
C ASP A 268 15.65 3.23 0.10
N GLY A 269 14.91 3.27 -1.02
CA GLY A 269 14.49 4.48 -1.73
C GLY A 269 13.46 5.35 -1.01
N PHE A 270 13.04 4.99 0.21
CA PHE A 270 12.22 5.88 1.03
C PHE A 270 13.06 7.03 1.57
N ASP A 271 12.71 8.25 1.17
CA ASP A 271 13.13 9.45 1.86
C ASP A 271 12.45 9.50 3.24
N GLN A 272 13.19 9.93 4.27
CA GLN A 272 12.68 10.08 5.64
C GLN A 272 11.44 11.00 5.75
N THR A 273 11.15 11.76 4.69
CA THR A 273 10.01 12.68 4.58
C THR A 273 8.69 11.98 4.32
N THR A 274 8.70 10.76 3.74
CA THR A 274 7.47 10.02 3.44
C THR A 274 7.01 9.20 4.65
N ASN A 275 5.81 9.51 5.17
CA ASN A 275 5.19 8.82 6.31
C ASN A 275 4.61 7.44 5.93
N VAL A 276 5.43 6.59 5.31
CA VAL A 276 5.09 5.22 4.95
C VAL A 276 5.82 4.27 5.89
N LYS A 277 5.08 3.35 6.53
CA LYS A 277 5.63 2.34 7.43
C LYS A 277 5.38 0.95 6.87
N VAL A 278 6.41 0.10 6.91
CA VAL A 278 6.32 -1.28 6.42
C VAL A 278 6.31 -2.25 7.59
N ILE A 279 5.29 -3.10 7.67
CA ILE A 279 5.19 -4.19 8.64
C ILE A 279 5.24 -5.50 7.86
N MET A 280 6.21 -6.35 8.16
CA MET A 280 6.32 -7.68 7.58
C MET A 280 6.07 -8.72 8.65
N ALA A 281 5.30 -9.77 8.32
CA ALA A 281 5.10 -10.92 9.20
C ALA A 281 5.71 -12.18 8.60
N THR A 282 6.41 -12.97 9.42
CA THR A 282 6.95 -14.28 9.04
C THR A 282 6.74 -15.30 10.15
N ASN A 283 6.55 -16.56 9.77
CA ASN A 283 6.57 -17.69 10.71
C ASN A 283 7.98 -18.28 10.87
N ARG A 284 8.90 -17.99 9.93
CA ARG A 284 10.21 -18.61 9.83
C ARG A 284 11.31 -17.56 9.70
N ALA A 285 11.73 -16.99 10.83
CA ALA A 285 12.83 -16.02 10.85
C ALA A 285 14.15 -16.61 10.34
N ASP A 286 14.38 -17.91 10.54
CA ASP A 286 15.62 -18.58 10.16
C ASP A 286 15.85 -18.62 8.65
N SER A 287 14.77 -18.77 7.86
CA SER A 287 14.85 -18.82 6.40
C SER A 287 14.95 -17.46 5.73
N LEU A 288 14.75 -16.36 6.48
CA LEU A 288 14.66 -15.02 5.93
C LEU A 288 16.02 -14.45 5.53
N ASP A 289 16.14 -13.83 4.35
CA ASP A 289 17.39 -13.23 3.84
C ASP A 289 17.95 -12.17 4.82
N PRO A 290 19.22 -12.27 5.25
CA PRO A 290 19.83 -11.28 6.15
C PRO A 290 19.90 -9.87 5.54
N ALA A 291 19.79 -9.72 4.22
CA ALA A 291 19.74 -8.42 3.55
C ALA A 291 18.54 -7.58 3.99
N LEU A 292 17.38 -8.21 4.27
CA LEU A 292 16.20 -7.51 4.78
C LEU A 292 16.39 -6.99 6.22
N LEU A 293 17.22 -7.70 7.00
CA LEU A 293 17.46 -7.43 8.42
C LEU A 293 18.52 -6.36 8.68
N ARG A 294 19.07 -5.75 7.62
CA ARG A 294 20.06 -4.68 7.74
C ARG A 294 19.40 -3.40 8.27
N PRO A 295 20.13 -2.60 9.07
CA PRO A 295 19.64 -1.30 9.54
C PRO A 295 19.35 -0.39 8.34
N GLY A 296 18.26 0.38 8.43
CA GLY A 296 17.71 1.19 7.33
C GLY A 296 16.58 0.50 6.56
N ARG A 297 16.26 -0.76 6.88
CA ARG A 297 15.15 -1.53 6.28
C ARG A 297 14.20 -2.01 7.38
N LEU A 298 14.46 -3.18 7.96
CA LEU A 298 13.71 -3.74 9.09
C LEU A 298 14.47 -3.49 10.39
N ASP A 299 14.31 -2.28 10.93
CA ASP A 299 15.03 -1.83 12.12
C ASP A 299 14.50 -2.50 13.40
N ARG A 300 13.19 -2.73 13.47
CA ARG A 300 12.53 -3.34 14.63
C ARG A 300 12.17 -4.79 14.35
N LYS A 301 12.54 -5.68 15.27
CA LYS A 301 12.26 -7.12 15.21
C LYS A 301 11.49 -7.47 16.47
N ILE A 302 10.24 -7.88 16.32
CA ILE A 302 9.31 -8.13 17.41
C ILE A 302 8.99 -9.61 17.43
N GLU A 303 9.38 -10.26 18.52
CA GLU A 303 9.16 -11.69 18.72
C GLU A 303 7.81 -11.96 19.37
N PHE A 304 7.12 -12.95 18.82
CA PHE A 304 5.87 -13.49 19.35
C PHE A 304 6.13 -14.88 19.91
N PRO A 305 6.53 -15.00 21.18
CA PRO A 305 6.67 -16.30 21.83
C PRO A 305 5.30 -16.96 22.01
N LEU A 306 5.32 -18.24 22.38
CA LEU A 306 4.11 -18.92 22.86
C LEU A 306 3.62 -18.26 24.17
N PRO A 307 2.30 -18.21 24.41
CA PRO A 307 1.77 -17.48 25.55
C PRO A 307 2.10 -18.15 26.88
N ASP A 308 2.58 -17.36 27.84
CA ASP A 308 2.78 -17.76 29.23
C ASP A 308 1.46 -18.01 29.96
N ARG A 309 1.49 -18.67 31.12
CA ARG A 309 0.29 -18.91 31.97
C ARG A 309 -0.55 -17.64 32.17
N ARG A 310 0.09 -16.49 32.45
CA ARG A 310 -0.58 -15.20 32.61
C ARG A 310 -1.26 -14.76 31.31
N GLN A 311 -0.57 -14.88 30.18
CA GLN A 311 -1.08 -14.48 28.87
C GLN A 311 -2.20 -15.41 28.40
N LYS A 312 -2.08 -16.73 28.60
CA LYS A 312 -3.14 -17.71 28.33
C LYS A 312 -4.43 -17.33 29.04
N ARG A 313 -4.36 -16.98 30.33
CA ARG A 313 -5.54 -16.53 31.10
C ARG A 313 -6.20 -15.32 30.46
N LEU A 314 -5.43 -14.31 30.05
CA LEU A 314 -5.95 -13.12 29.38
C LEU A 314 -6.60 -13.46 28.03
N ILE A 315 -5.98 -14.36 27.24
CA ILE A 315 -6.53 -14.80 25.95
C ILE A 315 -7.87 -15.53 26.17
N PHE A 316 -7.94 -16.46 27.13
CA PHE A 316 -9.19 -17.13 27.50
C PHE A 316 -10.26 -16.11 27.92
N GLN A 317 -9.92 -15.14 28.76
CA GLN A 317 -10.87 -14.14 29.23
C GLN A 317 -11.46 -13.30 28.09
N VAL A 318 -10.63 -12.84 27.15
CA VAL A 318 -11.11 -12.04 26.02
C VAL A 318 -11.99 -12.87 25.09
N LEU A 319 -11.60 -14.10 24.76
CA LEU A 319 -12.38 -14.97 23.87
C LEU A 319 -13.71 -15.40 24.49
N THR A 320 -13.70 -15.70 25.79
CA THR A 320 -14.89 -16.15 26.53
C THR A 320 -15.86 -15.01 26.85
N SER A 321 -15.39 -13.75 26.90
CA SER A 321 -16.25 -12.58 27.14
C SER A 321 -17.39 -12.43 26.12
N LYS A 322 -17.22 -12.98 24.90
CA LYS A 322 -18.22 -12.97 23.82
C LYS A 322 -19.16 -14.17 23.84
N MET A 323 -18.94 -15.14 24.74
CA MET A 323 -19.68 -16.41 24.81
C MET A 323 -20.53 -16.51 26.09
N ASN A 324 -21.54 -17.38 26.07
CA ASN A 324 -22.37 -17.67 27.24
C ASN A 324 -21.77 -18.84 28.04
N LEU A 325 -21.05 -18.54 29.12
CA LEU A 325 -20.44 -19.53 30.00
C LEU A 325 -21.29 -19.78 31.25
N SER A 326 -21.30 -21.03 31.72
CA SER A 326 -21.78 -21.35 33.07
C SER A 326 -20.87 -20.73 34.13
N LYS A 327 -21.46 -20.31 35.26
CA LYS A 327 -20.72 -19.78 36.42
C LYS A 327 -19.75 -20.79 37.04
N GLU A 328 -19.92 -22.07 36.73
CA GLU A 328 -19.09 -23.17 37.24
C GLU A 328 -17.78 -23.34 36.46
N ILE A 329 -17.58 -22.62 35.34
CA ILE A 329 -16.36 -22.75 34.53
C ILE A 329 -15.25 -21.92 35.16
N ASP A 330 -14.22 -22.60 35.64
CA ASP A 330 -12.97 -21.97 36.06
C ASP A 330 -11.96 -21.97 34.91
N LEU A 331 -11.67 -20.78 34.37
CA LEU A 331 -10.67 -20.58 33.31
C LEU A 331 -9.24 -20.72 33.85
N GLU A 332 -9.04 -20.59 35.16
CA GLU A 332 -7.71 -20.70 35.77
C GLU A 332 -7.18 -22.13 35.74
N ASP A 333 -8.05 -23.14 35.90
CA ASP A 333 -7.69 -24.55 35.74
C ASP A 333 -7.06 -24.80 34.36
N TYR A 334 -7.75 -24.40 33.29
CA TYR A 334 -7.28 -24.60 31.91
C TYR A 334 -6.01 -23.81 31.59
N ALA A 335 -5.85 -22.60 32.14
CA ALA A 335 -4.65 -21.79 31.94
C ALA A 335 -3.43 -22.35 32.72
N SER A 336 -3.66 -23.05 33.84
CA SER A 336 -2.61 -23.60 34.69
C SER A 336 -1.95 -24.88 34.15
N ARG A 337 -2.60 -25.55 33.19
CA ARG A 337 -2.09 -26.79 32.58
C ARG A 337 -0.75 -26.56 31.86
N PRO A 338 0.20 -27.52 31.94
CA PRO A 338 1.56 -27.36 31.42
C PRO A 338 1.66 -27.43 29.89
N ASP A 339 0.56 -27.71 29.19
CA ASP A 339 0.55 -27.88 27.73
C ASP A 339 0.92 -26.57 27.02
N LYS A 340 1.82 -26.65 26.03
CA LYS A 340 2.25 -25.50 25.22
C LYS A 340 1.22 -25.25 24.12
N ILE A 341 0.20 -24.45 24.44
CA ILE A 341 -0.87 -24.09 23.51
C ILE A 341 -0.68 -22.70 22.90
N SER A 342 -1.01 -22.55 21.62
CA SER A 342 -1.00 -21.26 20.90
C SER A 342 -2.31 -20.47 21.10
N GLY A 343 -2.31 -19.17 20.80
CA GLY A 343 -3.52 -18.34 20.88
C GLY A 343 -4.64 -18.82 19.95
N ALA A 344 -4.27 -19.28 18.74
CA ALA A 344 -5.20 -19.88 17.78
C ALA A 344 -5.82 -21.20 18.29
N GLU A 345 -5.04 -22.02 19.01
CA GLU A 345 -5.56 -23.23 19.65
C GLU A 345 -6.52 -22.91 20.79
N ILE A 346 -6.23 -21.90 21.61
CA ILE A 346 -7.16 -21.44 22.64
C ILE A 346 -8.49 -21.00 22.02
N ALA A 347 -8.45 -20.25 20.91
CA ALA A 347 -9.64 -19.89 20.15
C ALA A 347 -10.39 -21.12 19.62
N SER A 348 -9.65 -22.12 19.13
CA SER A 348 -10.21 -23.39 18.65
C SER A 348 -10.88 -24.19 19.78
N ILE A 349 -10.30 -24.20 20.99
CA ILE A 349 -10.91 -24.83 22.18
C ILE A 349 -12.23 -24.16 22.51
N CYS A 350 -12.27 -22.82 22.53
CA CYS A 350 -13.50 -22.07 22.82
C CYS A 350 -14.58 -22.33 21.75
N GLN A 351 -14.21 -22.35 20.47
CA GLN A 351 -15.12 -22.66 19.37
C GLN A 351 -15.67 -24.10 19.45
N GLU A 352 -14.81 -25.09 19.71
CA GLU A 352 -15.24 -26.49 19.87
C GLU A 352 -16.15 -26.69 21.09
N ALA A 353 -15.88 -26.00 22.19
CA ALA A 353 -16.75 -26.00 23.37
C ALA A 353 -18.14 -25.45 23.04
N GLY A 354 -18.21 -24.34 22.29
CA GLY A 354 -19.45 -23.79 21.77
C GLY A 354 -20.18 -24.77 20.84
N MET A 355 -19.47 -25.43 19.92
CA MET A 355 -20.06 -26.42 19.02
C MET A 355 -20.63 -27.63 19.78
N HIS A 356 -20.00 -28.06 20.87
CA HIS A 356 -20.55 -29.12 21.73
C HIS A 356 -21.84 -28.69 22.45
N ALA A 357 -21.97 -27.43 22.84
CA ALA A 357 -23.22 -26.88 23.39
C ALA A 357 -24.32 -26.86 22.32
N VAL A 358 -24.00 -26.38 21.11
CA VAL A 358 -24.94 -26.32 19.97
C VAL A 358 -25.43 -27.72 19.56
N ARG A 359 -24.55 -28.72 19.46
CA ARG A 359 -24.94 -30.11 19.12
C ARG A 359 -25.91 -30.74 20.11
N LYS A 360 -25.92 -30.26 21.36
CA LYS A 360 -26.82 -30.70 22.42
C LYS A 360 -28.01 -29.75 22.61
N ASN A 361 -28.24 -28.83 21.67
CA ASN A 361 -29.31 -27.82 21.69
C ASN A 361 -29.34 -26.99 22.98
N ARG A 362 -28.16 -26.58 23.49
CA ARG A 362 -28.03 -25.73 24.69
C ARG A 362 -27.47 -24.36 24.34
N TYR A 363 -27.96 -23.33 25.03
CA TYR A 363 -27.54 -21.93 24.87
C TYR A 363 -26.37 -21.53 25.78
N ILE A 364 -25.97 -22.40 26.71
CA ILE A 364 -24.92 -22.16 27.71
C ILE A 364 -23.89 -23.28 27.62
N ILE A 365 -22.61 -22.91 27.66
CA ILE A 365 -21.49 -23.84 27.67
C ILE A 365 -21.28 -24.36 29.10
N LEU A 366 -21.19 -25.69 29.27
CA LEU A 366 -20.90 -26.33 30.55
C LEU A 366 -19.41 -26.75 30.66
N PRO A 367 -18.88 -26.94 31.89
CA PRO A 367 -17.51 -27.41 32.10
C PRO A 367 -17.19 -28.72 31.35
N ALA A 368 -18.17 -29.64 31.27
CA ALA A 368 -18.00 -30.90 30.56
C ALA A 368 -17.77 -30.75 29.04
N ASP A 369 -18.26 -29.67 28.43
CA ASP A 369 -18.05 -29.39 27.01
C ASP A 369 -16.66 -28.77 26.78
N PHE A 370 -16.23 -27.87 27.67
CA PHE A 370 -14.88 -27.30 27.67
C PHE A 370 -13.81 -28.37 27.85
N GLU A 371 -14.02 -29.32 28.76
CA GLU A 371 -13.08 -30.42 29.00
C GLU A 371 -12.98 -31.37 27.78
N LYS A 372 -14.11 -31.64 27.10
CA LYS A 372 -14.11 -32.41 25.86
C LYS A 372 -13.40 -31.67 24.72
N ALA A 373 -13.64 -30.37 24.59
CA ALA A 373 -12.98 -29.52 23.60
C ALA A 373 -11.47 -29.45 23.83
N TYR A 374 -11.04 -29.22 25.08
CA TYR A 374 -9.64 -29.19 25.48
C TYR A 374 -8.93 -30.50 25.10
N LYS A 375 -9.51 -31.65 25.49
CA LYS A 375 -8.96 -32.96 25.14
C LYS A 375 -8.91 -33.18 23.63
N LYS A 376 -9.91 -32.75 22.87
CA LYS A 376 -9.94 -32.94 21.41
C LYS A 376 -8.82 -32.15 20.71
N VAL A 377 -8.61 -30.89 21.09
CA VAL A 377 -7.62 -30.01 20.45
C VAL A 377 -6.20 -30.37 20.90
N VAL A 378 -5.98 -30.55 22.20
CA VAL A 378 -4.64 -30.81 22.76
C VAL A 378 -4.17 -32.24 22.50
N ARG A 379 -5.04 -33.26 22.61
CA ARG A 379 -4.65 -34.68 22.39
C ARG A 379 -4.25 -34.96 20.94
N LYS A 380 -4.62 -34.08 19.99
CA LYS A 380 -4.14 -34.16 18.60
C LYS A 380 -2.64 -33.91 18.49
N GLN A 381 -2.01 -33.27 19.49
CA GLN A 381 -0.58 -33.01 19.56
C GLN A 381 0.18 -34.04 20.42
N THR A 382 -0.45 -34.55 21.49
CA THR A 382 0.20 -35.45 22.47
C THR A 382 0.16 -36.94 22.09
N GLN A 383 0.11 -37.29 20.80
CA GLN A 383 0.28 -38.69 20.37
C GLN A 383 1.78 -39.03 20.26
N ALA A 384 2.52 -38.95 21.37
CA ALA A 384 3.86 -39.55 21.47
C ALA A 384 4.34 -39.68 22.92
N MET A 385 4.64 -40.93 23.29
CA MET A 385 5.60 -41.39 24.32
C MET A 385 5.19 -41.43 25.80
N ASP A 386 4.22 -42.27 26.15
CA ASP A 386 4.10 -42.84 27.50
C ASP A 386 5.08 -44.02 27.74
N PHE A 387 5.93 -44.38 26.77
CA PHE A 387 6.76 -45.60 26.85
C PHE A 387 8.14 -45.41 27.48
N TYR A 388 8.63 -44.18 27.63
CA TYR A 388 9.92 -43.91 28.28
C TYR A 388 9.77 -42.83 29.35
N ARG A 389 9.28 -43.23 30.52
CA ARG A 389 9.46 -42.49 31.77
C ARG A 389 9.75 -43.43 32.91
#